data_AF-A0A1D8MR09-F1
#
_entry.id   AF-A0A1D8MR09-F1
#
_cell.length_a   1.000
_cell.length_b   1.000
_cell.length_c   1.000
_cell.angle_alpha   90.00
_cell.angle_beta   90.00
_cell.angle_gamma   90.00
#
_symmetry.space_group_name_H-M   'P 1'
#
loop_
_entity.id
_entity.type
_entity.pdbx_description
1 polymer ?
#
loop_
_entity_poly.entity_id
_entity_poly.type
_entity_poly.pdbx_seq_one_letter_code
_entity_poly.pdbx_strand_id
1 'polypeptide(L)'
;MTSEGLEMQPVNEADWDYLIVLDACRYDIFEQEYEDFLEGELKKVRSRGSATPEWLKNTFTGRYSYNYISANPYINGEGLTLGDLVSGEDWSWKAPEQFQNVVDSWIKDWDDELNTVRPEDLTDTALENLEYSKTVIHYIQPHRPFISMNEKNFEWAPKNKLEDEEETVLRKALDATRPVWDPVFSSIPYTFQAKIKGALGLGNDYEKLAREKGEEKVKEYYRKDLRLALEEVKRLIEGLDGKVVVTADHGELLGEGGWGHYIGGNEDELLNVPWLEVREKEA
;
A
#
# COMPACT_ATOMS: atom_id res chain seq x y z
N MET A 1 16.52 13.70 14.25
CA MET A 1 15.65 14.66 14.96
C MET A 1 14.39 13.89 15.27
N THR A 2 14.00 13.80 16.55
CA THR A 2 12.78 13.10 16.96
C THR A 2 11.57 13.71 16.26
N SER A 3 10.58 12.90 15.89
CA SER A 3 9.31 13.33 15.27
C SER A 3 8.42 14.25 16.15
N GLU A 4 8.86 14.61 17.36
CA GLU A 4 8.19 15.58 18.22
C GLU A 4 8.12 16.95 17.54
N GLY A 5 6.90 17.36 17.15
CA GLY A 5 6.63 18.68 16.58
C GLY A 5 6.46 18.73 15.06
N LEU A 6 6.47 17.59 14.36
CA LEU A 6 6.05 17.55 12.95
C LEU A 6 4.55 17.83 12.83
N GLU A 7 4.18 18.50 11.74
CA GLU A 7 2.78 18.68 11.37
C GLU A 7 2.14 17.32 11.06
N MET A 8 0.91 17.11 11.54
CA MET A 8 0.13 15.93 11.19
C MET A 8 -0.29 16.00 9.72
N GLN A 9 -0.18 14.88 9.01
CA GLN A 9 -0.51 14.78 7.60
C GLN A 9 -1.92 15.33 7.29
N PRO A 10 -2.04 16.38 6.45
CA PRO A 10 -3.27 17.15 6.27
C PRO A 10 -4.16 16.62 5.13
N VAL A 11 -4.42 15.30 5.09
CA VAL A 11 -5.16 14.66 3.98
C VAL A 11 -6.52 15.31 3.71
N ASN A 12 -7.29 15.64 4.74
CA ASN A 12 -8.62 16.22 4.56
C ASN A 12 -8.64 17.75 4.68
N GLU A 13 -7.54 18.31 5.17
CA GLU A 13 -7.38 19.74 5.44
C GLU A 13 -6.75 20.47 4.25
N ALA A 14 -5.93 19.79 3.45
CA ALA A 14 -5.25 20.37 2.30
C ALA A 14 -6.12 20.48 1.04
N ASP A 15 -5.76 21.44 0.18
CA ASP A 15 -6.44 21.72 -1.08
C ASP A 15 -5.74 21.02 -2.25
N TRP A 16 -6.16 19.79 -2.52
CA TRP A 16 -5.73 18.96 -3.65
C TRP A 16 -6.95 18.43 -4.43
N ASP A 17 -6.76 18.19 -5.72
CA ASP A 17 -7.70 17.50 -6.61
C ASP A 17 -7.33 16.01 -6.73
N TYR A 18 -6.04 15.69 -6.74
CA TYR A 18 -5.54 14.32 -6.75
C TYR A 18 -4.55 14.08 -5.61
N LEU A 19 -4.83 13.06 -4.80
CA LEU A 19 -3.93 12.58 -3.75
C LEU A 19 -3.37 11.22 -4.15
N ILE A 20 -2.08 11.19 -4.48
CA ILE A 20 -1.35 9.97 -4.81
C ILE A 20 -0.69 9.45 -3.52
N VAL A 21 -1.01 8.22 -3.14
CA VAL A 21 -0.52 7.57 -1.92
C VAL A 21 0.37 6.39 -2.31
N LEU A 22 1.60 6.37 -1.79
CA LEU A 22 2.56 5.28 -1.92
C LEU A 22 2.58 4.46 -0.62
N ASP A 23 2.21 3.18 -0.67
CA ASP A 23 2.13 2.30 0.51
C ASP A 23 3.51 2.08 1.13
N ALA A 24 3.59 2.27 2.45
CA ALA A 24 4.80 2.11 3.26
C ALA A 24 6.01 2.95 2.79
N CYS A 25 5.79 4.09 2.12
CA CYS A 25 6.86 4.95 1.61
C CYS A 25 7.49 5.87 2.68
N ARG A 26 8.74 5.58 3.06
CA ARG A 26 9.52 6.38 4.01
C ARG A 26 9.91 7.73 3.41
N TYR A 27 9.85 8.78 4.23
CA TYR A 27 10.30 10.11 3.83
C TYR A 27 11.76 10.15 3.35
N ASP A 28 12.68 9.56 4.11
CA ASP A 28 14.13 9.71 3.89
C ASP A 28 14.59 9.09 2.57
N ILE A 29 13.95 7.99 2.17
CA ILE A 29 14.19 7.35 0.88
C ILE A 29 13.47 8.10 -0.24
N PHE A 30 12.22 8.54 -0.03
CA PHE A 30 11.52 9.37 -1.00
C PHE A 30 12.31 10.63 -1.36
N GLU A 31 12.81 11.36 -0.35
CA GLU A 31 13.62 12.58 -0.51
C GLU A 31 14.86 12.36 -1.39
N GLN A 32 15.44 11.16 -1.38
CA GLN A 32 16.64 10.82 -2.16
C GLN A 32 16.33 10.48 -3.63
N GLU A 33 15.12 10.04 -3.93
CA GLU A 33 14.79 9.41 -5.23
C GLU A 33 13.80 10.23 -6.07
N TYR A 34 12.96 11.09 -5.45
CA TYR A 34 11.82 11.72 -6.14
C TYR A 34 12.21 12.74 -7.23
N GLU A 35 13.33 13.45 -7.08
CA GLU A 35 13.73 14.54 -7.99
C GLU A 35 14.06 14.07 -9.42
N ASP A 36 14.33 12.78 -9.60
CA ASP A 36 14.51 12.18 -10.93
C ASP A 36 13.18 12.13 -11.73
N PHE A 37 12.04 12.23 -11.04
CA PHE A 37 10.71 11.97 -11.60
C PHE A 37 9.76 13.16 -11.47
N LEU A 38 9.81 13.85 -10.33
CA LEU A 38 8.83 14.85 -9.91
C LEU A 38 9.50 16.15 -9.46
N GLU A 39 8.80 17.26 -9.64
CA GLU A 39 9.19 18.56 -9.11
C GLU A 39 8.09 19.13 -8.22
N GLY A 40 8.45 19.75 -7.09
CA GLY A 40 7.46 20.30 -6.16
C GLY A 40 8.05 20.82 -4.86
N GLU A 41 7.17 21.12 -3.90
CA GLU A 41 7.55 21.46 -2.53
C GLU A 41 7.41 20.22 -1.64
N LEU A 42 8.54 19.60 -1.29
CA LEU A 42 8.58 18.44 -0.40
C LEU A 42 8.59 18.89 1.07
N LYS A 43 7.66 18.35 1.85
CA LYS A 43 7.59 18.49 3.31
C LYS A 43 7.66 17.13 3.98
N LYS A 44 8.27 17.10 5.16
CA LYS A 44 8.20 15.96 6.08
C LYS A 44 7.01 16.16 7.00
N VAL A 45 6.07 15.23 6.98
CA VAL A 45 4.88 15.26 7.86
C VAL A 45 4.78 13.96 8.66
N ARG A 46 3.99 13.99 9.73
CA ARG A 46 3.69 12.82 10.55
C ARG A 46 2.42 12.14 10.05
N SER A 47 2.53 10.88 9.63
CA SER A 47 1.41 10.02 9.27
C SER A 47 0.45 9.84 10.45
N ARG A 48 -0.82 9.61 10.11
CA ARG A 48 -1.91 9.30 11.04
C ARG A 48 -1.95 7.82 11.46
N GLY A 49 -1.10 6.96 10.92
CA GLY A 49 -0.98 5.57 11.33
C GLY A 49 0.37 4.97 10.91
N SER A 50 0.79 3.89 11.56
CA SER A 50 2.03 3.17 11.22
C SER A 50 1.77 1.94 10.33
N ALA A 51 0.53 1.74 9.92
CA ALA A 51 0.07 0.70 9.00
C ALA A 51 -1.18 1.19 8.25
N THR A 52 -1.42 0.74 7.02
CA THR A 52 -2.57 1.17 6.20
C THR A 52 -3.91 1.16 6.93
N PRO A 53 -4.33 0.08 7.64
CA PRO A 53 -5.65 0.05 8.25
C PRO A 53 -5.78 1.05 9.41
N GLU A 54 -4.71 1.29 10.16
CA GLU A 54 -4.66 2.35 11.18
C GLU A 54 -4.74 3.74 10.53
N TRP A 55 -3.96 3.96 9.47
CA TRP A 55 -3.97 5.21 8.71
C TRP A 55 -5.36 5.53 8.15
N LEU A 56 -6.04 4.55 7.53
CA LEU A 56 -7.39 4.71 7.00
C LEU A 56 -8.39 5.16 8.07
N LYS A 57 -8.41 4.44 9.20
CA LYS A 57 -9.31 4.71 10.33
C LYS A 57 -9.07 6.10 10.94
N ASN A 58 -7.81 6.49 11.10
CA ASN A 58 -7.45 7.76 11.74
C ASN A 58 -7.54 8.96 10.78
N THR A 59 -7.42 8.71 9.47
CA THR A 59 -7.51 9.73 8.43
C THR A 59 -8.95 10.00 8.02
N PHE A 60 -9.73 8.96 7.73
CA PHE A 60 -11.08 9.10 7.17
C PHE A 60 -12.16 8.82 8.22
N THR A 61 -12.45 9.85 9.02
CA THR A 61 -13.37 9.78 10.17
C THR A 61 -14.81 10.23 9.85
N GLY A 62 -15.07 10.64 8.60
CA GLY A 62 -16.38 11.05 8.11
C GLY A 62 -16.73 10.49 6.73
N ARG A 63 -17.72 11.10 6.08
CA ARG A 63 -18.10 10.80 4.69
C ARG A 63 -17.50 11.84 3.75
N TYR A 64 -16.80 11.40 2.72
CA TYR A 64 -16.12 12.24 1.75
C TYR A 64 -16.65 12.00 0.34
N SER A 65 -16.74 13.06 -0.47
CA SER A 65 -17.11 12.98 -1.89
C SER A 65 -15.95 12.45 -2.77
N TYR A 66 -15.00 11.74 -2.18
CA TYR A 66 -13.80 11.27 -2.87
C TYR A 66 -14.12 10.05 -3.72
N ASN A 67 -13.46 9.96 -4.87
CA ASN A 67 -13.20 8.70 -5.55
C ASN A 67 -11.93 8.08 -4.96
N TYR A 68 -11.96 6.80 -4.62
CA TYR A 68 -10.78 6.11 -4.10
C TYR A 68 -10.43 4.93 -5.00
N ILE A 69 -9.30 5.03 -5.69
CA ILE A 69 -8.78 4.00 -6.59
C ILE A 69 -7.61 3.32 -5.88
N SER A 70 -7.71 2.02 -5.62
CA SER A 70 -6.73 1.33 -4.77
C SER A 70 -6.25 0.01 -5.33
N ALA A 71 -4.93 -0.18 -5.27
CA ALA A 71 -4.26 -1.46 -5.39
C ALA A 71 -4.17 -2.22 -4.04
N ASN A 72 -4.65 -1.63 -2.94
CA ASN A 72 -4.59 -2.20 -1.59
C ASN A 72 -5.98 -2.70 -1.13
N PRO A 73 -6.13 -4.00 -0.78
CA PRO A 73 -7.43 -4.60 -0.43
C PRO A 73 -8.02 -4.11 0.90
N TYR A 74 -7.26 -3.40 1.75
CA TYR A 74 -7.85 -2.72 2.91
C TYR A 74 -8.87 -1.65 2.48
N ILE A 75 -8.74 -1.13 1.26
CA ILE A 75 -9.72 -0.27 0.61
C ILE A 75 -10.49 -1.12 -0.40
N ASN A 76 -11.66 -1.62 0.00
CA ASN A 76 -12.46 -2.50 -0.84
C ASN A 76 -13.90 -2.00 -1.04
N GLY A 77 -14.40 -2.10 -2.27
CA GLY A 77 -15.80 -1.83 -2.63
C GLY A 77 -16.79 -2.89 -2.13
N GLU A 78 -16.31 -4.08 -1.75
CA GLU A 78 -17.11 -5.22 -1.30
C GLU A 78 -17.73 -5.05 0.10
N GLY A 79 -17.41 -3.97 0.81
CA GLY A 79 -17.99 -3.65 2.11
C GLY A 79 -17.45 -4.50 3.27
N LEU A 80 -16.29 -5.15 3.08
CA LEU A 80 -15.54 -5.75 4.17
C LEU A 80 -15.03 -4.66 5.11
N THR A 81 -15.19 -4.90 6.40
CA THR A 81 -14.67 -4.00 7.42
C THR A 81 -13.17 -4.21 7.62
N LEU A 82 -12.47 -3.22 8.17
CA LEU A 82 -11.07 -3.41 8.56
C LEU A 82 -10.93 -4.53 9.61
N GLY A 83 -11.91 -4.71 10.50
CA GLY A 83 -11.93 -5.83 11.45
C GLY A 83 -12.08 -7.20 10.78
N ASP A 84 -12.72 -7.27 9.61
CA ASP A 84 -12.76 -8.51 8.81
C ASP A 84 -11.39 -8.83 8.17
N LEU A 85 -10.56 -7.81 7.95
CA LEU A 85 -9.28 -7.92 7.25
C LEU A 85 -8.06 -7.98 8.19
N VAL A 86 -8.18 -7.38 9.38
CA VAL A 86 -7.12 -7.29 10.39
C VAL A 86 -7.48 -8.15 11.59
N SER A 87 -6.72 -9.22 11.80
CA SER A 87 -6.96 -10.13 12.93
C SER A 87 -6.79 -9.43 14.28
N GLY A 88 -7.80 -9.53 15.14
CA GLY A 88 -7.74 -9.06 16.53
C GLY A 88 -8.19 -7.61 16.73
N GLU A 89 -8.59 -6.91 15.67
CA GLU A 89 -9.14 -5.55 15.73
C GLU A 89 -10.65 -5.57 15.51
N ASP A 90 -11.41 -4.89 16.36
CA ASP A 90 -12.87 -4.74 16.23
C ASP A 90 -13.21 -3.40 15.53
N TRP A 91 -12.71 -3.24 14.29
CA TRP A 91 -12.88 -2.01 13.52
C TRP A 91 -14.00 -2.16 12.49
N SER A 92 -15.12 -1.49 12.73
CA SER A 92 -16.27 -1.47 11.82
C SER A 92 -16.11 -0.56 10.60
N TRP A 93 -14.93 0.00 10.36
CA TRP A 93 -14.66 0.92 9.25
C TRP A 93 -14.72 0.17 7.92
N LYS A 94 -15.38 0.71 6.89
CA LYS A 94 -15.46 0.08 5.55
C LYS A 94 -15.55 1.11 4.42
N ALA A 95 -14.61 1.07 3.48
CA ALA A 95 -14.44 2.09 2.45
C ALA A 95 -15.74 2.63 1.77
N PRO A 96 -16.77 1.81 1.44
CA PRO A 96 -18.02 2.30 0.84
C PRO A 96 -18.83 3.24 1.74
N GLU A 97 -18.62 3.22 3.06
CA GLU A 97 -19.22 4.16 4.01
C GLU A 97 -18.45 5.47 4.12
N GLN A 98 -17.19 5.53 3.67
CA GLN A 98 -16.37 6.74 3.71
C GLN A 98 -16.34 7.44 2.36
N PHE A 99 -16.24 6.72 1.23
CA PHE A 99 -15.94 7.30 -0.08
C PHE A 99 -17.09 7.21 -1.08
N GLN A 100 -17.25 8.24 -1.92
CA GLN A 100 -18.37 8.33 -2.88
C GLN A 100 -18.29 7.20 -3.89
N ASN A 101 -17.07 6.84 -4.27
CA ASN A 101 -16.77 5.72 -5.14
C ASN A 101 -15.50 5.02 -4.66
N VAL A 102 -15.45 3.71 -4.86
CA VAL A 102 -14.27 2.88 -4.63
C VAL A 102 -14.01 2.06 -5.89
N VAL A 103 -12.81 2.15 -6.43
CA VAL A 103 -12.35 1.39 -7.60
C VAL A 103 -11.30 0.39 -7.14
N ASP A 104 -11.67 -0.88 -7.20
CA ASP A 104 -10.88 -2.01 -6.72
C ASP A 104 -9.89 -2.50 -7.80
N SER A 105 -8.81 -1.73 -8.04
CA SER A 105 -7.74 -2.13 -8.96
C SER A 105 -7.11 -3.46 -8.54
N TRP A 106 -6.98 -3.72 -7.24
CA TRP A 106 -6.51 -4.99 -6.69
C TRP A 106 -7.35 -6.22 -7.06
N ILE A 107 -8.59 -6.06 -7.53
CA ILE A 107 -9.38 -7.15 -8.12
C ILE A 107 -9.05 -7.30 -9.60
N LYS A 108 -9.09 -6.18 -10.34
CA LYS A 108 -9.00 -6.10 -11.80
C LYS A 108 -7.59 -6.44 -12.31
N ASP A 109 -6.59 -5.87 -11.64
CA ASP A 109 -5.23 -5.69 -12.13
C ASP A 109 -4.20 -6.54 -11.36
N TRP A 110 -4.68 -7.52 -10.60
CA TRP A 110 -3.82 -8.39 -9.79
C TRP A 110 -2.91 -9.27 -10.65
N ASP A 111 -1.59 -9.19 -10.43
CA ASP A 111 -0.61 -10.09 -11.01
C ASP A 111 -0.36 -11.27 -10.05
N ASP A 112 -0.82 -12.47 -10.44
CA ASP A 112 -0.67 -13.70 -9.64
C ASP A 112 0.81 -14.16 -9.52
N GLU A 113 1.67 -13.81 -10.48
CA GLU A 113 3.10 -14.18 -10.44
C GLU A 113 3.85 -13.30 -9.46
N LEU A 114 3.55 -12.00 -9.45
CA LEU A 114 4.18 -11.03 -8.55
C LEU A 114 3.48 -10.93 -7.19
N ASN A 115 2.25 -11.43 -7.07
CA ASN A 115 1.38 -11.31 -5.90
C ASN A 115 1.17 -9.84 -5.47
N THR A 116 1.02 -8.96 -6.45
CA THR A 116 0.73 -7.54 -6.25
C THR A 116 0.08 -6.96 -7.49
N VAL A 117 -0.42 -5.73 -7.41
CA VAL A 117 -0.76 -4.92 -8.59
C VAL A 117 0.49 -4.17 -9.02
N ARG A 118 0.76 -4.13 -10.32
CA ARG A 118 1.89 -3.38 -10.85
C ARG A 118 1.56 -1.89 -10.91
N PRO A 119 2.56 -1.00 -10.75
CA PRO A 119 2.32 0.44 -10.78
C PRO A 119 1.75 0.91 -12.14
N GLU A 120 2.09 0.25 -13.25
CA GLU A 120 1.55 0.57 -14.57
C GLU A 120 0.06 0.29 -14.67
N ASP A 121 -0.40 -0.83 -14.11
CA ASP A 121 -1.80 -1.25 -14.19
C ASP A 121 -2.69 -0.35 -13.32
N LEU A 122 -2.23 0.03 -12.12
CA LEU A 122 -2.95 1.01 -11.29
C LEU A 122 -3.03 2.36 -11.98
N THR A 123 -1.94 2.80 -12.65
CA THR A 123 -1.92 4.06 -13.37
C THR A 123 -2.91 4.06 -14.54
N ASP A 124 -2.97 2.98 -15.31
CA ASP A 124 -3.95 2.83 -16.38
C ASP A 124 -5.38 2.85 -15.85
N THR A 125 -5.66 2.09 -14.78
CA THR A 125 -6.96 2.12 -14.11
C THR A 125 -7.30 3.51 -13.55
N ALA A 126 -6.33 4.26 -13.03
CA ALA A 126 -6.54 5.62 -12.56
C ALA A 126 -6.93 6.57 -13.69
N LEU A 127 -6.22 6.54 -14.82
CA LEU A 127 -6.50 7.35 -16.00
C LEU A 127 -7.88 7.07 -16.61
N GLU A 128 -8.41 5.85 -16.44
CA GLU A 128 -9.75 5.45 -16.86
C GLU A 128 -10.89 5.96 -15.94
N ASN A 129 -10.58 6.43 -14.73
CA ASN A 129 -11.56 6.75 -13.68
C ASN A 129 -11.39 8.18 -13.09
N LEU A 130 -11.12 9.17 -13.94
CA LEU A 130 -10.86 10.58 -13.57
C LEU A 130 -12.11 11.48 -13.58
N GLU A 131 -13.33 10.93 -13.58
CA GLU A 131 -14.55 11.73 -13.65
C GLU A 131 -14.93 12.47 -12.35
N TYR A 132 -14.18 12.27 -11.27
CA TYR A 132 -14.42 12.87 -9.96
C TYR A 132 -13.43 13.99 -9.64
N SER A 133 -13.94 15.06 -9.02
CA SER A 133 -13.14 16.26 -8.71
C SER A 133 -12.09 16.06 -7.60
N LYS A 134 -12.28 15.07 -6.72
CA LYS A 134 -11.29 14.69 -5.70
C LYS A 134 -11.06 13.19 -5.75
N THR A 135 -9.85 12.79 -6.12
CA THR A 135 -9.50 11.37 -6.33
C THR A 135 -8.26 11.00 -5.52
N VAL A 136 -8.35 9.91 -4.75
CA VAL A 136 -7.21 9.27 -4.09
C VAL A 136 -6.77 8.08 -4.95
N ILE A 137 -5.49 8.01 -5.28
CA ILE A 137 -4.88 6.90 -6.03
C ILE A 137 -3.83 6.24 -5.14
N HIS A 138 -4.03 5.00 -4.74
CA HIS A 138 -3.19 4.33 -3.72
C HIS A 138 -2.44 3.13 -4.32
N TYR A 139 -1.14 3.34 -4.55
CA TYR A 139 -0.16 2.36 -5.03
C TYR A 139 0.30 1.44 -3.90
N ILE A 140 0.59 0.18 -4.23
CA ILE A 140 1.25 -0.75 -3.29
C ILE A 140 2.76 -0.48 -3.19
N GLN A 141 3.40 -0.02 -4.26
CA GLN A 141 4.85 0.19 -4.23
C GLN A 141 5.18 1.51 -3.48
N PRO A 142 6.26 1.54 -2.66
CA PRO A 142 7.36 0.57 -2.57
C PRO A 142 7.17 -0.61 -1.62
N HIS A 143 6.01 -0.76 -0.97
CA HIS A 143 5.75 -1.92 -0.12
C HIS A 143 5.90 -3.24 -0.89
N ARG A 144 6.31 -4.29 -0.17
CA ARG A 144 6.48 -5.64 -0.71
C ARG A 144 5.13 -6.26 -1.13
N PRO A 145 5.09 -7.29 -1.98
CA PRO A 145 6.20 -7.98 -2.65
C PRO A 145 7.02 -7.09 -3.59
N PHE A 146 8.36 -7.22 -3.57
CA PHE A 146 9.23 -6.41 -4.43
C PHE A 146 9.22 -6.95 -5.87
N ILE A 147 8.68 -6.17 -6.80
CA ILE A 147 8.68 -6.43 -8.25
C ILE A 147 10.12 -6.54 -8.75
N SER A 148 11.00 -5.65 -8.29
CA SER A 148 12.42 -5.60 -8.71
C SER A 148 13.25 -6.82 -8.27
N MET A 149 12.73 -7.68 -7.41
CA MET A 149 13.37 -8.96 -7.08
C MET A 149 13.36 -9.93 -8.27
N ASN A 150 12.41 -9.81 -9.20
CA ASN A 150 12.22 -10.74 -10.32
C ASN A 150 12.80 -10.25 -11.66
N GLU A 151 13.15 -8.98 -11.80
CA GLU A 151 13.70 -8.46 -13.05
C GLU A 151 15.22 -8.74 -13.18
N LYS A 152 15.52 -9.82 -13.89
CA LYS A 152 16.84 -10.35 -14.31
C LYS A 152 17.61 -11.14 -13.24
N ASN A 153 17.57 -12.47 -13.43
CA ASN A 153 18.31 -13.55 -12.73
C ASN A 153 17.54 -14.33 -11.65
N PHE A 154 16.26 -14.64 -11.87
CA PHE A 154 15.62 -15.70 -11.12
C PHE A 154 14.82 -16.63 -12.03
N GLU A 155 15.40 -17.81 -12.33
CA GLU A 155 14.57 -18.97 -12.67
C GLU A 155 13.78 -19.31 -11.40
N TRP A 156 12.49 -19.00 -11.37
CA TRP A 156 11.59 -19.73 -10.49
C TRP A 156 11.58 -21.16 -11.01
N ALA A 157 12.45 -22.01 -10.46
CA ALA A 157 12.34 -23.44 -10.69
C ALA A 157 10.89 -23.80 -10.36
N PRO A 158 10.10 -24.32 -11.31
CA PRO A 158 8.75 -24.73 -11.01
C PRO A 158 8.86 -25.71 -9.86
N LYS A 159 8.19 -25.43 -8.73
CA LYS A 159 8.07 -26.43 -7.68
C LYS A 159 7.48 -27.66 -8.35
N ASN A 160 8.31 -28.68 -8.50
CA ASN A 160 7.85 -30.06 -8.65
C ASN A 160 6.70 -30.25 -7.66
N LYS A 161 5.62 -30.85 -8.14
CA LYS A 161 4.52 -31.35 -7.31
C LYS A 161 5.09 -31.92 -6.00
N LEU A 162 4.99 -31.15 -4.93
CA LEU A 162 5.34 -31.63 -3.59
C LEU A 162 4.06 -32.21 -3.02
N GLU A 163 4.20 -33.47 -2.65
CA GLU A 163 3.18 -34.41 -2.24
C GLU A 163 2.37 -33.89 -1.05
N ASP A 164 1.04 -33.98 -1.21
CA ASP A 164 -0.13 -34.06 -0.33
C ASP A 164 -0.02 -34.13 1.23
N GLU A 165 1.15 -34.08 1.88
CA GLU A 165 1.27 -34.23 3.34
C GLU A 165 1.43 -32.90 4.12
N GLU A 166 2.10 -31.88 3.57
CA GLU A 166 2.27 -30.56 4.24
C GLU A 166 0.97 -29.74 4.29
N GLU A 167 0.06 -29.95 3.32
CA GLU A 167 -1.23 -29.26 3.23
C GLU A 167 -2.11 -29.59 4.45
N THR A 168 -2.00 -30.81 4.99
CA THR A 168 -2.73 -31.25 6.19
C THR A 168 -2.27 -30.55 7.47
N VAL A 169 -1.00 -30.18 7.56
CA VAL A 169 -0.42 -29.51 8.74
C VAL A 169 -0.70 -28.01 8.68
N LEU A 170 -0.55 -27.39 7.50
CA LEU A 170 -0.93 -25.99 7.26
C LEU A 170 -2.43 -25.78 7.51
N ARG A 171 -3.28 -26.70 7.04
CA ARG A 171 -4.73 -26.65 7.24
C ARG A 171 -5.13 -26.82 8.71
N LYS A 172 -4.43 -27.68 9.47
CA LYS A 172 -4.62 -27.80 10.93
C LYS A 172 -4.14 -26.57 11.70
N ALA A 173 -3.08 -25.92 11.23
CA ALA A 173 -2.60 -24.66 11.80
C ALA A 173 -3.54 -23.48 11.49
N LEU A 174 -4.10 -23.43 10.28
CA LEU A 174 -5.15 -22.48 9.89
C LEU A 174 -6.49 -22.74 10.61
N ASP A 175 -6.83 -23.99 10.90
CA ASP A 175 -8.05 -24.32 11.67
C ASP A 175 -7.89 -23.95 13.17
N ALA A 176 -6.66 -23.87 13.67
CA ALA A 176 -6.35 -23.54 15.06
C ALA A 176 -6.33 -22.02 15.36
N THR A 177 -6.38 -21.17 14.35
CA THR A 177 -6.42 -19.70 14.46
C THR A 177 -7.81 -19.10 14.26
N ARG A 178 -8.88 -19.90 14.40
CA ARG A 178 -10.26 -19.41 14.29
C ARG A 178 -10.73 -18.70 15.57
N PRO A 179 -10.92 -17.37 15.52
CA PRO A 179 -12.12 -16.76 16.10
C PRO A 179 -12.93 -15.97 15.06
N VAL A 180 -14.25 -16.23 15.04
CA VAL A 180 -15.38 -15.41 14.52
C VAL A 180 -15.28 -14.87 13.08
N TRP A 181 -14.92 -15.71 12.11
CA TRP A 181 -14.96 -15.39 10.67
C TRP A 181 -16.34 -15.68 10.05
N ASP A 182 -17.39 -15.15 10.67
CA ASP A 182 -18.78 -15.55 10.43
C ASP A 182 -19.39 -14.78 9.21
N PRO A 183 -20.44 -15.33 8.59
CA PRO A 183 -20.68 -15.70 7.17
C PRO A 183 -20.24 -14.80 5.99
N VAL A 184 -19.89 -13.53 6.18
CA VAL A 184 -19.69 -12.56 5.08
C VAL A 184 -18.49 -12.96 4.20
N PHE A 185 -17.33 -13.23 4.82
CA PHE A 185 -16.11 -13.58 4.07
C PHE A 185 -16.24 -14.88 3.27
N SER A 186 -17.03 -15.84 3.76
CA SER A 186 -17.29 -17.11 3.06
C SER A 186 -18.20 -16.97 1.84
N SER A 187 -18.97 -15.88 1.75
CA SER A 187 -19.84 -15.56 0.62
C SER A 187 -19.09 -14.94 -0.56
N ILE A 188 -17.85 -14.53 -0.34
CA ILE A 188 -16.97 -13.92 -1.33
C ILE A 188 -16.30 -15.01 -2.18
N PRO A 189 -16.16 -14.85 -3.51
CA PRO A 189 -15.52 -15.83 -4.36
C PRO A 189 -14.13 -16.26 -3.83
N TYR A 190 -13.84 -17.56 -3.86
CA TYR A 190 -12.57 -18.10 -3.34
C TYR A 190 -11.32 -17.48 -3.98
N THR A 191 -11.37 -17.16 -5.27
CA THR A 191 -10.28 -16.46 -5.98
C THR A 191 -9.98 -15.10 -5.37
N PHE A 192 -11.02 -14.39 -4.94
CA PHE A 192 -10.90 -13.11 -4.27
C PHE A 192 -10.39 -13.26 -2.83
N GLN A 193 -10.85 -14.29 -2.11
CA GLN A 193 -10.28 -14.62 -0.80
C GLN A 193 -8.78 -14.95 -0.90
N ALA A 194 -8.34 -15.62 -1.97
CA ALA A 194 -6.94 -15.92 -2.22
C ALA A 194 -6.12 -14.65 -2.52
N LYS A 195 -6.65 -13.72 -3.31
CA LYS A 195 -6.04 -12.40 -3.55
C LYS A 195 -5.91 -11.59 -2.26
N ILE A 196 -6.98 -11.50 -1.46
CA ILE A 196 -6.93 -10.89 -0.12
C ILE A 196 -5.86 -11.59 0.72
N LYS A 197 -5.83 -12.92 0.79
CA LYS A 197 -4.83 -13.65 1.58
C LYS A 197 -3.40 -13.53 1.05
N GLY A 198 -3.20 -13.26 -0.23
CA GLY A 198 -1.88 -13.01 -0.84
C GLY A 198 -1.41 -11.59 -0.58
N ALA A 199 -2.27 -10.60 -0.79
CA ALA A 199 -2.03 -9.18 -0.52
C ALA A 199 -1.88 -8.89 0.98
N LEU A 200 -2.80 -9.40 1.80
CA LEU A 200 -2.73 -9.42 3.26
C LEU A 200 -1.85 -10.58 3.76
N GLY A 201 -1.17 -11.27 2.84
CA GLY A 201 -0.24 -12.37 3.07
C GLY A 201 1.02 -11.87 3.73
N LEU A 202 0.86 -11.61 5.03
CA LEU A 202 1.80 -11.36 6.11
C LEU A 202 2.85 -12.49 6.22
N GLY A 203 3.58 -12.79 5.15
CA GLY A 203 4.90 -13.35 5.28
C GLY A 203 5.80 -12.27 5.85
N ASN A 204 6.03 -12.28 7.17
CA ASN A 204 7.14 -11.60 7.84
C ASN A 204 8.50 -12.15 7.37
N ASP A 205 8.69 -12.19 6.05
CA ASP A 205 9.92 -12.65 5.44
C ASP A 205 10.79 -11.46 5.05
N TYR A 206 10.53 -10.23 5.52
CA TYR A 206 11.61 -9.23 5.50
C TYR A 206 12.81 -9.74 6.31
N GLU A 207 12.60 -10.31 7.50
CA GLU A 207 13.68 -10.88 8.30
C GLU A 207 14.37 -12.05 7.58
N LYS A 208 13.59 -12.93 6.94
CA LYS A 208 14.16 -14.04 6.17
C LYS A 208 14.85 -13.55 4.90
N LEU A 209 14.25 -12.62 4.16
CA LEU A 209 14.80 -12.04 2.95
C LEU A 209 16.09 -11.28 3.27
N ALA A 210 16.11 -10.51 4.36
CA ALA A 210 17.31 -9.85 4.87
C ALA A 210 18.36 -10.88 5.32
N ARG A 211 17.97 -11.98 5.96
CA ARG A 211 18.89 -13.08 6.30
C ARG A 211 19.46 -13.78 5.06
N GLU A 212 18.67 -13.95 4.00
CA GLU A 212 19.04 -14.67 2.79
C GLU A 212 19.81 -13.81 1.77
N LYS A 213 19.45 -12.53 1.65
CA LYS A 213 19.95 -11.59 0.64
C LYS A 213 20.83 -10.48 1.22
N GLY A 214 20.75 -10.23 2.52
CA GLY A 214 21.40 -9.11 3.21
C GLY A 214 20.50 -7.87 3.28
N GLU A 215 20.63 -7.11 4.36
CA GLU A 215 19.84 -5.90 4.63
C GLU A 215 19.94 -4.87 3.50
N GLU A 216 21.16 -4.62 3.03
CA GLU A 216 21.41 -3.66 1.94
C GLU A 216 20.75 -4.09 0.64
N LYS A 217 20.60 -5.39 0.39
CA LYS A 217 19.92 -5.90 -0.80
C LYS A 217 18.41 -5.69 -0.72
N VAL A 218 17.83 -5.83 0.47
CA VAL A 218 16.41 -5.53 0.71
C VAL A 218 16.14 -4.04 0.51
N LYS A 219 16.99 -3.18 1.06
CA LYS A 219 16.90 -1.72 0.83
C LYS A 219 17.06 -1.36 -0.65
N GLU A 220 17.91 -2.08 -1.39
CA GLU A 220 18.03 -1.91 -2.85
C GLU A 220 16.73 -2.25 -3.58
N TYR A 221 16.06 -3.34 -3.21
CA TYR A 221 14.75 -3.70 -3.81
C TYR A 221 13.68 -2.65 -3.50
N TYR A 222 13.59 -2.23 -2.23
CA TYR A 222 12.67 -1.18 -1.82
C TYR A 222 12.87 0.12 -2.64
N ARG A 223 14.13 0.57 -2.81
CA ARG A 223 14.43 1.75 -3.64
C ARG A 223 14.05 1.55 -5.10
N LYS A 224 14.33 0.38 -5.67
CA LYS A 224 13.97 0.07 -7.07
C LYS A 224 12.46 0.08 -7.27
N ASP A 225 11.70 -0.52 -6.37
CA ASP A 225 10.24 -0.53 -6.42
C ASP A 225 9.67 0.89 -6.22
N LEU A 226 10.26 1.71 -5.36
CA LEU A 226 9.90 3.13 -5.26
C LEU A 226 10.10 3.85 -6.59
N ARG A 227 11.23 3.62 -7.27
CA ARG A 227 11.50 4.24 -8.57
C ARG A 227 10.53 3.77 -9.65
N LEU A 228 10.13 2.50 -9.66
CA LEU A 228 9.08 1.99 -10.55
C LEU A 228 7.75 2.71 -10.30
N ALA A 229 7.37 2.88 -9.02
CA ALA A 229 6.17 3.63 -8.66
C ALA A 229 6.26 5.10 -9.12
N LEU A 230 7.40 5.77 -8.87
CA LEU A 230 7.60 7.17 -9.23
C LEU A 230 7.61 7.40 -10.75
N GLU A 231 8.12 6.46 -11.53
CA GLU A 231 8.05 6.49 -13.00
C GLU A 231 6.60 6.51 -13.48
N GLU A 232 5.76 5.66 -12.90
CA GLU A 232 4.33 5.58 -13.22
C GLU A 232 3.52 6.73 -12.63
N VAL A 233 3.88 7.24 -11.43
CA VAL A 233 3.28 8.47 -10.87
C VAL A 233 3.57 9.67 -11.76
N LYS A 234 4.79 9.78 -12.30
CA LYS A 234 5.11 10.81 -13.30
C LYS A 234 4.21 10.68 -14.52
N ARG A 235 4.05 9.48 -15.07
CA ARG A 235 3.14 9.22 -16.19
C ARG A 235 1.69 9.56 -15.86
N LEU A 236 1.21 9.20 -14.67
CA LEU A 236 -0.13 9.52 -14.19
C LEU A 236 -0.35 11.04 -14.20
N ILE A 237 0.55 11.77 -13.53
CA ILE A 237 0.49 13.24 -13.41
C ILE A 237 0.50 13.91 -14.78
N GLU A 238 1.14 13.32 -15.79
CA GLU A 238 1.12 13.89 -17.13
C GLU A 238 -0.30 13.98 -17.72
N GLY A 239 -1.21 13.08 -17.33
CA GLY A 239 -2.62 13.05 -17.74
C GLY A 239 -3.60 13.71 -16.77
N LEU A 240 -3.15 14.26 -15.64
CA LEU A 240 -4.02 14.93 -14.67
C LEU A 240 -4.13 16.44 -14.94
N ASP A 241 -5.34 16.98 -14.75
CA ASP A 241 -5.62 18.43 -14.75
C ASP A 241 -6.15 18.83 -13.37
N GLY A 242 -5.28 19.46 -12.57
CA GLY A 242 -5.57 19.86 -11.20
C GLY A 242 -4.36 19.79 -10.26
N LYS A 243 -4.59 20.14 -8.99
CA LYS A 243 -3.57 20.12 -7.94
C LYS A 243 -3.28 18.70 -7.50
N VAL A 244 -2.02 18.31 -7.60
CA VAL A 244 -1.56 16.97 -7.21
C VAL A 244 -0.70 17.04 -5.94
N VAL A 245 -1.02 16.16 -4.99
CA VAL A 245 -0.15 15.86 -3.85
C VAL A 245 0.28 14.41 -3.92
N VAL A 246 1.58 14.14 -3.73
CA VAL A 246 2.14 12.80 -3.55
C VAL A 246 2.52 12.61 -2.08
N THR A 247 2.05 11.53 -1.45
CA THR A 247 2.30 11.22 -0.04
C THR A 247 2.39 9.71 0.19
N ALA A 248 2.48 9.30 1.45
CA ALA A 248 2.44 7.90 1.87
C ALA A 248 1.42 7.72 3.00
N ASP A 249 0.83 6.53 3.13
CA ASP A 249 -0.03 6.19 4.24
C ASP A 249 0.77 5.92 5.52
N HIS A 250 1.96 5.31 5.42
CA HIS A 250 2.94 5.13 6.49
C HIS A 250 4.33 4.89 5.89
N GLY A 251 5.33 4.63 6.74
CA GLY A 251 6.66 4.21 6.35
C GLY A 251 6.93 2.72 6.62
N GLU A 252 8.20 2.33 6.70
CA GLU A 252 8.62 0.92 6.79
C GLU A 252 9.94 0.79 7.56
N LEU A 253 10.05 -0.17 8.47
CA LEU A 253 11.32 -0.56 9.08
C LEU A 253 12.13 -1.40 8.10
N LEU A 254 13.38 -1.02 7.89
CA LEU A 254 14.33 -1.63 6.97
C LEU A 254 15.61 -2.05 7.72
N GLY A 255 15.46 -2.54 8.95
CA GLY A 255 16.55 -3.03 9.81
C GLY A 255 16.74 -2.24 11.11
N GLU A 256 15.95 -1.19 11.36
CA GLU A 256 16.02 -0.36 12.58
C GLU A 256 15.42 -1.07 13.81
N GLY A 257 16.03 -2.19 14.23
CA GLY A 257 15.54 -3.00 15.36
C GLY A 257 14.33 -3.86 15.03
N GLY A 258 13.86 -3.81 13.78
CA GLY A 258 12.78 -4.61 13.23
C GLY A 258 12.70 -4.46 11.71
N TRP A 259 11.71 -5.12 11.12
CA TRP A 259 11.45 -5.08 9.69
C TRP A 259 9.95 -5.00 9.39
N GLY A 260 9.62 -4.33 8.29
CA GLY A 260 8.23 -4.13 7.89
C GLY A 260 7.57 -3.05 8.74
N HIS A 261 6.26 -3.17 8.94
CA HIS A 261 5.48 -2.25 9.74
C HIS A 261 4.44 -3.01 10.56
N TYR A 262 3.88 -2.32 11.56
CA TYR A 262 2.87 -2.87 12.45
C TYR A 262 1.98 -1.76 12.98
N ILE A 263 0.77 -2.11 13.42
CA ILE A 263 -0.21 -1.17 13.97
C ILE A 263 0.26 -0.63 15.32
N GLY A 264 0.13 0.67 15.56
CA GLY A 264 0.50 1.30 16.82
C GLY A 264 2.00 1.48 17.03
N GLY A 265 2.79 1.39 15.96
CA GLY A 265 4.19 1.76 15.91
C GLY A 265 4.39 3.25 16.19
N ASN A 266 5.52 3.60 16.78
CA ASN A 266 5.86 4.98 17.15
C ASN A 266 7.20 5.44 16.57
N GLU A 267 7.86 4.57 15.81
CA GLU A 267 9.13 4.80 15.15
C GLU A 267 9.00 5.89 14.08
N ASP A 268 10.03 6.72 13.99
CA ASP A 268 10.10 7.80 13.02
C ASP A 268 10.09 7.25 11.59
N GLU A 269 10.67 6.08 11.36
CA GLU A 269 10.69 5.35 10.09
C GLU A 269 9.31 4.85 9.65
N LEU A 270 8.38 4.66 10.58
CA LEU A 270 7.00 4.27 10.30
C LEU A 270 6.06 5.46 10.14
N LEU A 271 6.36 6.59 10.79
CA LEU A 271 5.45 7.72 10.88
C LEU A 271 5.88 8.96 10.12
N ASN A 272 7.15 9.11 9.73
CA ASN A 272 7.59 10.25 8.92
C ASN A 272 7.44 9.93 7.44
N VAL A 273 6.48 10.59 6.80
CA VAL A 273 6.09 10.34 5.40
C VAL A 273 6.30 11.59 4.53
N PRO A 274 6.51 11.42 3.21
CA PRO A 274 6.58 12.55 2.29
C PRO A 274 5.23 13.23 2.16
N TRP A 275 5.25 14.55 1.98
CA TRP A 275 4.14 15.34 1.49
C TRP A 275 4.68 16.28 0.41
N LEU A 276 4.53 15.88 -0.85
CA LEU A 276 5.01 16.62 -2.00
C LEU A 276 3.83 17.32 -2.68
N GLU A 277 3.80 18.64 -2.61
CA GLU A 277 2.92 19.47 -3.46
C GLU A 277 3.59 19.61 -4.83
N VAL A 278 3.04 18.94 -5.86
CA VAL A 278 3.63 18.89 -7.20
C VAL A 278 3.46 20.24 -7.88
N ARG A 279 4.53 20.74 -8.52
CA ARG A 279 4.49 22.00 -9.24
C ARG A 279 3.58 21.87 -10.47
N GLU A 280 2.67 22.83 -10.64
CA GLU A 280 1.84 22.93 -11.84
C GLU A 280 2.70 23.06 -13.10
N LYS A 281 2.28 22.39 -14.19
CA LYS A 281 2.91 22.57 -15.50
C LYS A 281 2.74 24.04 -15.91
N GLU A 282 3.83 24.72 -16.27
CA GLU A 282 3.71 26.02 -16.93
C GLU A 282 2.94 25.81 -18.25
N ALA A 283 1.84 26.54 -18.41
CA ALA A 283 0.96 26.49 -19.58
C ALA A 283 1.62 27.03 -20.86
#